data_AF-A0A927JLV0-F1
#
_entry.id   AF-A0A927JLV0-F1
#
_cell.length_a   1.000
_cell.length_b   1.000
_cell.length_c   1.000
_cell.angle_alpha   90.00
_cell.angle_beta   90.00
_cell.angle_gamma   90.00
#
_symmetry.space_group_name_H-M   'P 1'
#
loop_
_entity.id
_entity.type
_entity.pdbx_description
1 polymer ?
#
loop_
_entity_poly.entity_id
_entity_poly.type
_entity_poly.pdbx_seq_one_letter_code
_entity_poly.pdbx_strand_id
1 'polypeptide(L)'
;MHRWLALAGAIALAGCGIQNTVVDEGRIREATEAHFGSPRFPLDIGPVVISGDHAIADWTQGDFGGRALFERGSYGWMLLLCSGDSIRHAANLKRAGVPDFNAGYIADQLAKAEAALPSERLARMKRFVGTATDHENYIKTLGNDQ
;
A
#
# COMPACT_ATOMS: atom_id res chain seq x y z
N MET A 1 18.90 -55.66 -26.75
CA MET A 1 18.09 -54.59 -27.37
C MET A 1 16.69 -54.73 -26.78
N HIS A 2 16.18 -53.93 -25.86
CA HIS A 2 15.93 -52.49 -25.91
C HIS A 2 15.81 -51.93 -24.48
N ARG A 3 16.41 -50.75 -24.26
CA ARG A 3 16.28 -49.92 -23.07
C ARG A 3 14.91 -49.26 -23.10
N TRP A 4 14.11 -49.37 -22.05
CA TRP A 4 12.95 -48.51 -21.85
C TRP A 4 13.25 -47.54 -20.71
N LEU A 5 13.70 -46.34 -21.09
CA LEU A 5 13.70 -45.16 -20.25
C LEU A 5 12.25 -44.67 -20.17
N ALA A 6 11.64 -44.73 -18.98
CA ALA A 6 10.47 -43.92 -18.68
C ALA A 6 10.94 -42.75 -17.79
N LEU A 7 11.32 -41.63 -18.43
CA LEU A 7 11.45 -40.35 -17.75
C LEU A 7 10.03 -39.83 -17.51
N ALA A 8 9.55 -39.93 -16.28
CA ALA A 8 8.36 -39.21 -15.85
C ALA A 8 8.72 -37.72 -15.74
N GLY A 9 8.30 -36.93 -16.72
CA GLY A 9 8.42 -35.48 -16.70
C GLY A 9 7.49 -34.89 -15.63
N ALA A 10 8.06 -34.47 -14.51
CA ALA A 10 7.36 -33.60 -13.56
C ALA A 10 7.33 -32.18 -14.14
N ILE A 11 6.22 -31.82 -14.78
CA ILE A 11 5.93 -30.42 -15.12
C ILE A 11 5.52 -29.74 -13.81
N ALA A 12 6.48 -29.10 -13.14
CA ALA A 12 6.20 -28.16 -12.07
C ALA A 12 5.56 -26.92 -12.69
N LEU A 13 4.23 -26.84 -12.67
CA LEU A 13 3.50 -25.62 -12.93
C LEU A 13 3.82 -24.62 -11.81
N ALA A 14 4.90 -23.86 -11.97
CA ALA A 14 5.07 -22.60 -11.26
C ALA A 14 3.98 -21.66 -11.76
N GLY A 15 2.81 -21.71 -11.12
CA GLY A 15 1.71 -20.80 -11.40
C GLY A 15 2.13 -19.38 -11.07
N CYS A 16 2.61 -18.64 -12.06
CA CYS A 16 2.55 -17.18 -12.02
C CYS A 16 1.06 -16.83 -12.05
N GLY A 17 0.44 -16.74 -10.87
CA GLY A 17 -0.94 -16.28 -10.74
C GLY A 17 -1.05 -14.91 -11.40
N ILE A 18 -1.94 -14.79 -12.40
CA ILE A 18 -2.22 -13.51 -13.04
C ILE A 18 -2.72 -12.56 -11.95
N GLN A 19 -1.98 -11.48 -11.73
CA GLN A 19 -2.35 -10.47 -10.75
C GLN A 19 -3.64 -9.77 -11.21
N ASN A 20 -4.71 -9.89 -10.41
CA ASN A 20 -5.95 -9.17 -10.66
C ASN A 20 -5.91 -7.85 -9.88
N THR A 21 -5.47 -6.79 -10.56
CA THR A 21 -5.26 -5.47 -9.95
C THR A 21 -6.53 -4.87 -9.34
N VAL A 22 -7.72 -5.16 -9.88
CA VAL A 22 -8.99 -4.69 -9.32
C VAL A 22 -9.29 -5.34 -7.98
N VAL A 23 -9.10 -6.66 -7.89
CA VAL A 23 -9.25 -7.41 -6.63
C VAL A 23 -8.21 -6.97 -5.61
N ASP A 24 -6.97 -6.77 -6.06
CA ASP A 24 -5.88 -6.32 -5.19
C ASP A 24 -6.12 -4.89 -4.68
N GLU A 25 -6.59 -3.98 -5.54
CA GLU A 25 -6.96 -2.62 -5.13
C GLU A 25 -8.03 -2.64 -4.05
N GLY A 26 -9.09 -3.44 -4.23
CA GLY A 26 -10.13 -3.64 -3.22
C GLY A 26 -9.56 -4.11 -1.87
N ARG A 27 -8.67 -5.12 -1.89
CA ARG A 27 -8.03 -5.65 -0.68
C ARG A 27 -7.11 -4.65 0.01
N ILE A 28 -6.40 -3.82 -0.76
CA ILE A 28 -5.55 -2.77 -0.21
C ILE A 28 -6.40 -1.67 0.43
N ARG A 29 -7.53 -1.30 -0.17
CA ARG A 29 -8.48 -0.36 0.43
C ARG A 29 -9.06 -0.91 1.72
N GLU A 30 -9.49 -2.18 1.73
CA GLU A 30 -9.96 -2.86 2.94
C GLU A 30 -8.88 -2.91 4.03
N ALA A 31 -7.64 -3.25 3.68
CA ALA A 31 -6.53 -3.26 4.63
C ALA A 31 -6.24 -1.85 5.18
N THR A 32 -6.31 -0.82 4.34
CA THR A 32 -6.14 0.59 4.75
C THR A 32 -7.24 1.02 5.71
N GLU A 33 -8.50 0.68 5.42
CA GLU A 33 -9.64 0.91 6.31
C GLU A 33 -9.48 0.17 7.65
N ALA A 34 -9.04 -1.08 7.62
CA ALA A 34 -8.82 -1.87 8.83
C ALA A 34 -7.71 -1.26 9.73
N HIS A 35 -6.69 -0.64 9.13
CA HIS A 35 -5.58 -0.05 9.88
C HIS A 35 -5.83 1.39 10.37
N PHE A 36 -6.56 2.20 9.60
CA PHE A 36 -6.69 3.64 9.87
C PHE A 36 -8.14 4.12 9.98
N GLY A 37 -9.12 3.26 9.72
CA GLY A 37 -10.54 3.59 9.76
C GLY A 37 -11.01 3.99 11.16
N SER A 38 -12.01 4.87 11.20
CA SER A 38 -12.64 5.33 12.43
C SER A 38 -14.12 5.59 12.16
N PRO A 39 -15.02 5.29 13.11
CA PRO A 39 -16.43 5.62 12.96
C PRO A 39 -16.69 7.14 13.03
N ARG A 40 -15.71 7.95 13.48
CA ARG A 40 -15.91 9.38 13.75
C ARG A 40 -15.75 10.26 12.53
N PHE A 41 -14.86 9.89 11.60
CA PHE A 41 -14.58 10.64 10.38
C PHE A 41 -14.41 9.66 9.22
N PRO A 42 -14.94 9.97 8.02
CA PRO A 42 -14.76 9.11 6.86
C PRO A 42 -13.28 9.04 6.48
N LEU A 43 -12.79 7.84 6.18
CA LEU A 43 -11.47 7.63 5.59
C LEU A 43 -11.58 7.81 4.07
N ASP A 44 -10.81 8.75 3.54
CA ASP A 44 -10.65 8.93 2.10
C ASP A 44 -9.39 8.20 1.64
N ILE A 45 -9.57 7.11 0.89
CA ILE A 45 -8.49 6.25 0.38
C ILE A 45 -8.32 6.47 -1.13
N GLY A 46 -7.07 6.65 -1.55
CA GLY A 46 -6.66 6.69 -2.95
C GLY A 46 -5.75 7.89 -3.22
N PRO A 47 -4.95 7.88 -4.29
CA PRO A 47 -4.77 6.78 -5.23
C PRO A 47 -4.16 5.52 -4.60
N VAL A 48 -4.42 4.38 -5.22
CA VAL A 48 -3.77 3.10 -4.93
C VAL A 48 -2.92 2.72 -6.13
N VAL A 49 -1.64 2.44 -5.90
CA VAL A 49 -0.69 2.06 -6.94
C VAL A 49 -0.08 0.72 -6.58
N ILE A 50 -0.21 -0.27 -7.47
CA ILE A 50 0.29 -1.64 -7.27
C ILE A 50 1.39 -1.94 -8.30
N SER A 51 2.48 -2.57 -7.85
CA SER A 51 3.49 -3.17 -8.72
C SER A 51 4.02 -4.46 -8.10
N GLY A 52 3.76 -5.59 -8.78
CA GLY A 52 4.12 -6.90 -8.27
C GLY A 52 3.45 -7.15 -6.91
N ASP A 53 4.27 -7.46 -5.91
CA ASP A 53 3.82 -7.73 -4.55
C ASP A 53 3.91 -6.53 -3.62
N HIS A 54 4.00 -5.32 -4.18
CA HIS A 54 4.06 -4.07 -3.40
C HIS A 54 2.99 -3.09 -3.86
N ALA A 55 2.47 -2.32 -2.92
CA ALA A 55 1.51 -1.27 -3.23
C ALA A 55 1.63 -0.08 -2.29
N ILE A 56 1.23 1.10 -2.77
CA ILE A 56 0.99 2.28 -1.93
C ILE A 56 -0.48 2.64 -2.00
N ALA A 57 -1.08 2.93 -0.84
CA ALA A 57 -2.36 3.61 -0.74
C ALA A 57 -2.19 4.94 0.01
N ASP A 58 -2.56 6.02 -0.67
CA ASP A 58 -2.72 7.32 -0.01
C ASP A 58 -4.02 7.32 0.79
N TRP A 59 -4.01 7.98 1.95
CA TRP A 59 -5.21 8.12 2.76
C TRP A 59 -5.24 9.43 3.53
N THR A 60 -6.44 9.95 3.80
CA THR A 60 -6.67 11.04 4.76
C THR A 60 -7.93 10.81 5.57
N GLN A 61 -7.93 11.21 6.84
CA GLN A 61 -9.09 11.20 7.74
C GLN A 61 -8.99 12.41 8.68
N GLY A 62 -9.96 13.34 8.59
CA GLY A 62 -9.86 14.63 9.28
C GLY A 62 -8.58 15.38 8.87
N ASP A 63 -7.81 15.86 9.85
CA ASP A 63 -6.52 16.52 9.60
C ASP A 63 -5.33 15.56 9.37
N PHE A 64 -5.55 14.25 9.53
CA PHE A 64 -4.53 13.22 9.42
C PHE A 64 -4.54 12.61 8.03
N GLY A 65 -3.38 12.07 7.66
CA GLY A 65 -3.23 11.32 6.44
C GLY A 65 -1.80 10.87 6.29
N GLY A 66 -1.58 10.03 5.30
CA GLY A 66 -0.27 9.50 4.98
C GLY A 66 -0.34 8.62 3.75
N ARG A 67 0.74 7.86 3.58
CA ARG A 67 0.90 6.89 2.51
C ARG A 67 1.28 5.58 3.16
N ALA A 68 0.46 4.56 2.93
CA ALA A 68 0.65 3.24 3.48
C ALA A 68 1.32 2.35 2.42
N LEU A 69 2.50 1.83 2.73
CA LEU A 69 3.20 0.85 1.91
C LEU A 69 2.77 -0.55 2.36
N PHE A 70 2.32 -1.36 1.40
CA PHE A 70 1.91 -2.73 1.61
C PHE A 70 2.83 -3.69 0.85
N GLU A 71 3.01 -4.89 1.41
CA GLU A 71 3.62 -6.05 0.76
C GLU A 71 2.64 -7.22 0.76
N ARG A 72 2.60 -7.98 -0.33
CA ARG A 72 1.79 -9.18 -0.45
C ARG A 72 2.56 -10.38 0.12
N GLY A 73 2.08 -10.90 1.24
CA GLY A 73 2.55 -12.16 1.82
C GLY A 73 1.62 -13.34 1.52
N SER A 74 1.92 -14.49 2.13
CA SER A 74 1.09 -15.70 2.03
C SER A 74 -0.34 -15.55 2.56
N TYR A 75 -0.56 -14.57 3.45
CA TYR A 75 -1.85 -14.28 4.08
C TYR A 75 -2.56 -13.06 3.48
N GLY A 76 -2.05 -12.52 2.37
CA GLY A 76 -2.59 -11.33 1.71
C GLY A 76 -1.72 -10.09 1.89
N TRP A 77 -2.31 -8.92 1.69
CA TRP A 77 -1.64 -7.63 1.77
C TRP A 77 -1.43 -7.22 3.23
N MET A 78 -0.18 -6.95 3.60
CA MET A 78 0.21 -6.54 4.95
C MET A 78 0.81 -5.14 4.92
N LEU A 79 0.44 -4.30 5.90
CA LEU A 79 1.04 -2.99 6.07
C LEU A 79 2.50 -3.13 6.49
N LEU A 80 3.41 -2.63 5.66
CA LEU A 80 4.84 -2.64 5.92
C LEU A 80 5.26 -1.42 6.75
N LEU A 81 4.80 -0.25 6.32
CA LEU A 81 4.98 1.02 7.02
C LEU A 81 3.94 2.03 6.54
N CYS A 82 3.76 3.09 7.30
CA CYS A 82 3.08 4.31 6.85
C CYS A 82 4.05 5.48 6.99
N SER A 83 4.04 6.40 6.03
CA SER A 83 4.89 7.60 6.07
C SER A 83 4.26 8.77 5.32
N GLY A 84 4.91 9.94 5.41
CA GLY A 84 4.57 11.11 4.62
C GLY A 84 5.24 11.08 3.24
N ASP A 85 5.93 12.16 2.87
CA ASP A 85 6.55 12.28 1.54
C ASP A 85 7.74 11.33 1.33
N SER A 86 8.30 10.75 2.40
CA SER A 86 9.49 9.90 2.28
C SER A 86 9.26 8.74 1.30
N ILE A 87 8.09 8.09 1.32
CA ILE A 87 7.83 6.92 0.48
C ILE A 87 7.28 7.23 -0.91
N ARG A 88 7.33 8.51 -1.33
CA ARG A 88 7.10 8.90 -2.73
C ARG A 88 8.32 8.70 -3.60
N HIS A 89 9.49 8.49 -2.98
CA HIS A 89 10.76 8.41 -3.68
C HIS A 89 11.20 6.96 -3.82
N ALA A 90 11.48 6.53 -5.06
CA ALA A 90 11.95 5.17 -5.36
C ALA A 90 13.15 4.74 -4.48
N ALA A 91 14.09 5.64 -4.20
CA ALA A 91 15.24 5.35 -3.34
C ALA A 91 14.84 4.95 -1.90
N ASN A 92 13.78 5.55 -1.36
CA ASN A 92 13.29 5.25 -0.03
C ASN A 92 12.46 3.96 -0.02
N LEU A 93 11.68 3.71 -1.08
CA LEU A 93 10.98 2.43 -1.30
C LEU A 93 11.97 1.25 -1.38
N LYS A 94 13.07 1.42 -2.10
CA LYS A 94 14.15 0.41 -2.15
C LYS A 94 14.74 0.13 -0.77
N ARG A 95 14.98 1.18 0.03
CA ARG A 95 15.46 1.02 1.41
C ARG A 95 14.44 0.32 2.32
N ALA A 96 13.15 0.39 1.99
CA ALA A 96 12.08 -0.33 2.67
C ALA A 96 11.89 -1.78 2.16
N GLY A 97 12.73 -2.26 1.23
CA GLY A 97 12.68 -3.63 0.72
C GLY A 97 11.97 -3.81 -0.62
N VAL A 98 11.41 -2.73 -1.20
CA VAL A 98 10.72 -2.81 -2.50
C VAL A 98 11.74 -3.07 -3.63
N PRO A 99 11.54 -4.09 -4.49
CA PRO A 99 12.42 -4.35 -5.63
C PRO A 99 12.54 -3.16 -6.58
N ASP A 100 13.72 -2.96 -7.18
CA ASP A 100 14.07 -1.77 -7.97
C ASP A 100 13.02 -1.37 -9.03
N PHE A 101 12.55 -2.33 -9.82
CA PHE A 101 11.50 -2.08 -10.83
C PHE A 101 10.20 -1.59 -10.18
N ASN A 102 9.74 -2.27 -9.13
CA ASN A 102 8.52 -1.92 -8.43
C ASN A 102 8.63 -0.55 -7.76
N ALA A 103 9.77 -0.25 -7.15
CA ALA A 103 10.02 1.03 -6.50
C ALA A 103 9.99 2.20 -7.50
N GLY A 104 10.60 2.03 -8.67
CA GLY A 104 10.57 3.02 -9.75
C GLY A 104 9.16 3.20 -10.29
N TYR A 105 8.48 2.11 -10.63
CA TYR A 105 7.12 2.15 -11.16
C TYR A 105 6.14 2.80 -10.18
N ILE A 106 6.16 2.39 -8.90
CA ILE A 106 5.27 2.94 -7.88
C ILE A 106 5.51 4.44 -7.71
N ALA A 107 6.77 4.89 -7.61
CA ALA A 107 7.08 6.31 -7.46
C ALA A 107 6.55 7.14 -8.65
N ASP A 108 6.75 6.67 -9.87
CA ASP A 108 6.31 7.38 -11.09
C ASP A 108 4.79 7.44 -11.21
N GLN A 109 4.09 6.32 -10.97
CA GLN A 109 2.63 6.27 -11.09
C GLN A 109 1.96 7.03 -9.95
N LEU A 110 2.51 6.97 -8.73
CA LEU A 110 1.99 7.72 -7.60
C LEU A 110 2.12 9.22 -7.85
N ALA A 111 3.28 9.70 -8.33
CA ALA A 111 3.46 11.10 -8.67
C ALA A 111 2.45 11.60 -9.73
N LYS A 112 2.16 10.78 -10.75
CA LYS A 112 1.14 11.09 -11.76
C LYS A 112 -0.27 11.16 -11.17
N ALA A 113 -0.63 10.17 -10.35
CA ALA A 113 -1.96 10.12 -9.74
C ALA A 113 -2.17 11.25 -8.72
N GLU A 114 -1.16 11.56 -7.93
CA GLU A 114 -1.19 12.63 -6.93
C GLU A 114 -1.25 14.03 -7.54
N ALA A 115 -0.79 14.22 -8.79
CA ALA A 115 -0.87 15.50 -9.48
C ALA A 115 -2.32 15.98 -9.70
N ALA A 116 -3.29 15.07 -9.67
CA ALA A 116 -4.71 15.39 -9.78
C ALA A 116 -5.37 15.72 -8.44
N LEU A 117 -4.65 15.59 -7.31
CA LEU A 117 -5.21 15.78 -5.98
C LEU A 117 -5.17 17.25 -5.52
N PRO A 118 -6.14 17.68 -4.68
CA PRO A 118 -6.08 18.97 -4.02
C PRO A 118 -4.80 19.13 -3.18
N SER A 119 -4.17 20.31 -3.27
CA SER A 119 -2.93 20.61 -2.55
C SER A 119 -3.08 20.49 -1.03
N GLU A 120 -4.25 20.84 -0.50
CA GLU A 120 -4.59 20.68 0.92
C GLU A 120 -4.58 19.22 1.38
N ARG A 121 -5.03 18.30 0.52
CA ARG A 121 -5.05 16.85 0.80
C ARG A 121 -3.62 16.31 0.83
N LEU A 122 -2.79 16.72 -0.14
CA LEU A 122 -1.36 16.39 -0.17
C LEU A 122 -0.62 16.93 1.06
N ALA A 123 -0.96 18.13 1.52
CA ALA A 123 -0.38 18.72 2.73
C ALA A 123 -0.72 17.91 3.99
N ARG A 124 -1.94 17.36 4.10
CA ARG A 124 -2.29 16.45 5.20
C ARG A 124 -1.47 15.17 5.18
N MET A 125 -1.31 14.53 4.02
CA MET A 125 -0.50 13.31 3.90
C MET A 125 0.97 13.55 4.25
N LYS A 126 1.51 14.71 3.90
CA LYS A 126 2.89 15.10 4.24
C LYS A 126 3.11 15.21 5.76
N ARG A 127 2.07 15.59 6.51
CA ARG A 127 2.12 15.78 7.97
C ARG A 127 2.18 14.48 8.75
N PHE A 128 2.20 13.32 8.10
CA PHE A 128 2.35 12.06 8.83
C PHE A 128 3.64 12.05 9.67
N VAL A 129 3.50 12.12 11.00
CA VAL A 129 4.60 12.04 11.98
C VAL A 129 4.41 10.90 12.99
N GLY A 130 3.43 10.01 12.79
CA GLY A 130 2.96 9.13 13.87
C GLY A 130 2.72 7.67 13.48
N THR A 131 2.28 6.89 14.45
CA THR A 131 1.81 5.50 14.33
C THR A 131 0.27 5.47 14.27
N ALA A 132 -0.34 4.30 14.07
CA ALA A 132 -1.80 4.15 14.22
C ALA A 132 -2.29 4.65 15.59
N THR A 133 -1.50 4.46 16.65
CA THR A 133 -1.78 4.97 18.00
C THR A 133 -1.86 6.50 18.04
N ASP A 134 -1.02 7.22 17.30
CA ASP A 134 -1.03 8.68 17.28
C ASP A 134 -2.29 9.22 16.58
N HIS A 135 -2.77 8.51 15.55
CA HIS A 135 -4.05 8.80 14.91
C HIS A 135 -5.22 8.60 15.91
N GLU A 136 -5.27 7.47 16.60
CA GLU A 136 -6.30 7.21 17.62
C GLU A 136 -6.32 8.29 18.72
N ASN A 137 -5.15 8.73 19.17
CA ASN A 137 -5.02 9.77 20.20
C ASN A 137 -5.58 11.10 19.72
N TYR A 138 -5.31 11.50 18.47
CA TYR A 138 -5.90 12.71 17.91
C TYR A 138 -7.43 12.62 17.81
N ILE A 139 -7.97 11.50 17.33
CA ILE A 139 -9.43 11.31 17.28
C ILE A 139 -10.05 11.50 18.66
N LYS A 140 -9.39 11.01 19.72
CA LYS A 140 -9.82 11.22 21.12
C LYS A 140 -9.78 12.70 21.52
N THR A 141 -8.75 13.45 21.13
CA THR A 141 -8.69 14.89 21.43
C THR A 141 -9.85 15.67 20.83
N LEU A 142 -10.25 15.34 19.59
CA LEU A 142 -11.42 15.96 18.95
C LEU A 142 -12.75 15.57 19.62
N GLY A 143 -12.76 14.54 20.46
CA GLY A 143 -13.94 14.07 21.18
C GLY A 143 -14.09 14.60 22.60
N ASN A 144 -13.07 15.25 23.15
CA ASN A 144 -13.07 15.82 24.51
C ASN A 144 -13.48 17.31 24.55
N ASP A 145 -13.68 17.93 23.38
CA ASP A 145 -14.16 19.32 23.24
C ASP A 145 -15.70 19.42 23.15
N GLN A 146 -16.42 18.38 23.60
CA GLN A 146 -17.89 18.34 23.74
C GLN A 146 -18.28 18.06 25.20
#